data_AF-A0A9W8VDR0-F1
#
_entry.id   AF-A0A9W8VDR0-F1
#
_cell.length_a   1.000
_cell.length_b   1.000
_cell.length_c   1.000
_cell.angle_alpha   90.00
_cell.angle_beta   90.00
_cell.angle_gamma   90.00
#
_symmetry.space_group_name_H-M   'P 1'
#
loop_
_entity.id
_entity.type
_entity.pdbx_description
1 polymer ?
#
loop_
_entity_poly.entity_id
_entity_poly.type
_entity_poly.pdbx_seq_one_letter_code
_entity_poly.pdbx_strand_id
1 'polypeptide(L)'
;MARLAHYLEEHETLNGPGDARPTATQIIKDQDFVGKWSGRIVLVTGCFPGGIGPEAARAFHVAGADVFITVRDINKDILADWKPGKIEVIQMDLASIDSVIAGAEEFLSKSKSKRLNVLVKNAGLMACPQGQTKDKREYAKEIEANIRAEYQPEFRLRTEHVASILTVPLSMLQPGGRLSGRSFIVEGRKLRGTTGFMLYDRLEVIWSFVKYFLKKRTKVVYAASEASKSQPGAHDDGSSANNKKTRIRNPGQAERRKCLSRDRNACRVTTAAYGEVCHIVPFRFNNNTANAERTASLFSATDILCGRNFCGTYFLLLTNPAVLGSLDQVWNLICLHPQLHTWWREGYLAFKCLGVEPAESGDREDEAKVTLQFLWMSRLTRQFGQEMRLTGQDNDYMRLIQEIQEI
;
A
#
# COMPACT_ATOMS: atom_id res chain seq x y z
N MET A 1 -30.36 33.22 -15.97
CA MET A 1 -28.98 33.18 -16.53
C MET A 1 -28.07 32.48 -15.53
N ALA A 2 -27.13 31.66 -15.99
CA ALA A 2 -26.27 30.88 -15.09
C ALA A 2 -25.37 31.82 -14.27
N ARG A 3 -25.44 31.70 -12.94
CA ARG A 3 -24.78 32.57 -11.94
C ARG A 3 -23.25 32.72 -12.09
N LEU A 4 -22.58 31.89 -12.90
CA LEU A 4 -21.12 31.88 -13.06
C LEU A 4 -20.63 32.51 -14.38
N ALA A 5 -21.52 32.93 -15.29
CA ALA A 5 -21.12 33.45 -16.61
C ALA A 5 -20.53 34.88 -16.59
N HIS A 6 -20.51 35.54 -15.42
CA HIS A 6 -20.14 36.96 -15.29
C HIS A 6 -18.64 37.26 -15.35
N TYR A 7 -17.76 36.26 -15.23
CA TYR A 7 -16.31 36.48 -15.17
C TYR A 7 -15.55 35.86 -16.34
N LEU A 8 -16.25 35.48 -17.42
CA LEU A 8 -15.66 34.69 -18.49
C LEU A 8 -14.53 35.44 -19.21
N GLU A 9 -14.72 36.75 -19.42
CA GLU A 9 -13.75 37.63 -20.08
C GLU A 9 -12.49 37.83 -19.21
N GLU A 10 -12.66 37.94 -17.90
CA GLU A 10 -11.57 38.09 -16.93
C GLU A 10 -10.69 36.84 -16.82
N HIS A 11 -11.15 35.69 -17.32
CA HIS A 11 -10.37 34.46 -17.42
C HIS A 11 -9.56 34.33 -18.72
N GLU A 12 -9.71 35.25 -19.70
CA GLU A 12 -9.00 35.19 -20.99
C GLU A 12 -7.51 35.54 -20.87
N THR A 13 -7.16 36.48 -19.98
CA THR A 13 -5.78 36.96 -19.80
C THR A 13 -5.26 36.69 -18.39
N LEU A 14 -4.16 35.96 -18.26
CA LEU A 14 -3.57 35.57 -16.98
C LEU A 14 -2.30 36.40 -16.67
N ASN A 15 -2.41 37.38 -15.77
CA ASN A 15 -1.30 38.27 -15.41
C ASN A 15 -0.68 37.98 -14.03
N GLY A 16 -1.14 36.93 -13.36
CA GLY A 16 -0.61 36.50 -12.06
C GLY A 16 -1.38 37.06 -10.87
N PRO A 17 -0.78 37.08 -9.66
CA PRO A 17 -1.46 37.55 -8.45
C PRO A 17 -1.96 38.99 -8.58
N GLY A 18 -3.24 39.22 -8.28
CA GLY A 18 -3.87 40.54 -8.37
C GLY A 18 -4.37 40.93 -9.77
N ASP A 19 -4.46 39.97 -10.71
CA ASP A 19 -5.07 40.19 -12.01
C ASP A 19 -6.61 40.39 -11.95
N ALA A 20 -7.24 40.53 -13.11
CA ALA A 20 -8.66 40.88 -13.23
C ALA A 20 -9.63 39.81 -12.71
N ARG A 21 -9.15 38.59 -12.41
CA ARG A 21 -10.03 37.51 -11.96
C ARG A 21 -10.62 37.80 -10.57
N PRO A 22 -11.87 37.41 -10.33
CA PRO A 22 -12.56 37.76 -9.10
C PRO A 22 -11.94 37.05 -7.89
N THR A 23 -11.86 37.76 -6.77
CA THR A 23 -11.53 37.13 -5.48
C THR A 23 -12.73 36.32 -4.96
N ALA A 24 -12.48 35.33 -4.10
CA ALA A 24 -13.56 34.56 -3.48
C ALA A 24 -14.56 35.46 -2.73
N THR A 25 -14.07 36.53 -2.09
CA THR A 25 -14.92 37.52 -1.41
C THR A 25 -15.76 38.33 -2.41
N GLN A 26 -15.21 38.68 -3.57
CA GLN A 26 -15.94 39.38 -4.63
C GLN A 26 -17.10 38.52 -5.15
N ILE A 27 -16.86 37.22 -5.37
CA ILE A 27 -17.91 36.27 -5.77
C ILE A 27 -19.03 36.21 -4.73
N ILE A 28 -18.70 36.15 -3.42
CA ILE A 28 -19.73 36.15 -2.36
C ILE A 28 -20.59 37.43 -2.39
N LYS A 29 -19.99 38.58 -2.69
CA LYS A 29 -20.72 39.85 -2.81
C LYS A 29 -21.60 39.90 -4.06
N ASP A 30 -21.04 39.58 -5.23
CA ASP A 30 -21.74 39.68 -6.51
C ASP A 30 -22.88 38.67 -6.63
N GLN A 31 -22.77 37.54 -5.92
CA GLN A 31 -23.84 36.55 -5.82
C GLN A 31 -24.86 36.86 -4.73
N ASP A 32 -24.74 38.00 -4.04
CA ASP A 32 -25.60 38.41 -2.91
C ASP A 32 -25.66 37.32 -1.82
N PHE A 33 -24.50 36.84 -1.35
CA PHE A 33 -24.40 35.81 -0.30
C PHE A 33 -23.84 36.32 1.04
N VAL A 34 -23.55 37.62 1.15
CA VAL A 34 -23.03 38.24 2.39
C VAL A 34 -24.01 38.01 3.55
N GLY A 35 -23.52 37.45 4.66
CA GLY A 35 -24.31 37.16 5.86
C GLY A 35 -25.36 36.03 5.76
N LYS A 36 -25.59 35.45 4.57
CA LYS A 36 -26.67 34.47 4.33
C LYS A 36 -26.42 33.06 4.89
N TRP A 37 -25.22 32.77 5.39
CA TRP A 37 -24.81 31.48 5.97
C TRP A 37 -24.72 31.51 7.51
N SER A 38 -25.38 32.47 8.14
CA SER A 38 -25.48 32.54 9.60
C SER A 38 -25.99 31.22 10.20
N GLY A 39 -25.31 30.72 11.23
CA GLY A 39 -25.62 29.44 11.88
C GLY A 39 -25.07 28.19 11.16
N ARG A 40 -24.29 28.35 10.09
CA ARG A 40 -23.54 27.26 9.46
C ARG A 40 -22.12 27.19 10.01
N ILE A 41 -21.67 25.97 10.32
CA ILE A 41 -20.31 25.68 10.78
C ILE A 41 -19.50 25.06 9.65
N VAL A 42 -18.37 25.69 9.32
CA VAL A 42 -17.47 25.27 8.24
C VAL A 42 -16.10 24.96 8.83
N LEU A 43 -15.54 23.78 8.53
CA LEU A 43 -14.17 23.42 8.86
C LEU A 43 -13.33 23.38 7.59
N VAL A 44 -12.27 24.18 7.52
CA VAL A 44 -11.33 24.22 6.39
C VAL A 44 -10.00 23.62 6.83
N THR A 45 -9.61 22.51 6.20
CA THR A 45 -8.38 21.81 6.58
C THR A 45 -7.15 22.39 5.89
N GLY A 46 -5.99 22.39 6.56
CA GLY A 46 -4.69 22.66 5.94
C GLY A 46 -4.53 24.11 5.45
N CYS A 47 -4.91 25.07 6.27
CA CYS A 47 -4.73 26.49 5.97
C CYS A 47 -3.25 26.87 6.18
N PHE A 48 -2.57 27.26 5.10
CA PHE A 48 -1.22 27.83 5.15
C PHE A 48 -1.24 29.28 4.65
N PRO A 49 -0.36 30.17 5.16
CA PRO A 49 -0.29 31.55 4.70
C PRO A 49 -0.12 31.65 3.17
N GLY A 50 -0.95 32.46 2.51
CA GLY A 50 -0.91 32.66 1.06
C GLY A 50 -1.52 31.53 0.21
N GLY A 51 -2.17 30.55 0.83
CA GLY A 51 -2.86 29.46 0.14
C GLY A 51 -4.33 29.72 -0.18
N ILE A 52 -4.97 28.74 -0.83
CA ILE A 52 -6.42 28.75 -1.14
C ILE A 52 -7.25 28.66 0.15
N GLY A 53 -6.77 27.92 1.16
CA GLY A 53 -7.46 27.68 2.43
C GLY A 53 -7.88 28.97 3.15
N PRO A 54 -6.96 29.91 3.43
CA PRO A 54 -7.31 31.21 4.00
C PRO A 54 -8.34 32.00 3.19
N GLU A 55 -8.26 32.01 1.86
CA GLU A 55 -9.24 32.72 1.03
C GLU A 55 -10.63 32.09 1.07
N ALA A 56 -10.70 30.76 1.07
CA ALA A 56 -11.95 30.03 1.25
C ALA A 56 -12.56 30.32 2.63
N ALA A 57 -11.73 30.27 3.69
CA ALA A 57 -12.15 30.59 5.04
C ALA A 57 -12.69 32.04 5.16
N ARG A 58 -12.02 33.01 4.52
CA ARG A 58 -12.49 34.40 4.41
C ARG A 58 -13.86 34.49 3.73
N ALA A 59 -14.05 33.82 2.60
CA ALA A 59 -15.30 33.85 1.87
C ALA A 59 -16.47 33.28 2.71
N PHE A 60 -16.27 32.15 3.39
CA PHE A 60 -17.29 31.59 4.30
C PHE A 60 -17.59 32.51 5.48
N HIS A 61 -16.57 33.15 6.04
CA HIS A 61 -16.73 34.11 7.11
C HIS A 61 -17.55 35.34 6.67
N VAL A 62 -17.28 35.90 5.48
CA VAL A 62 -18.06 37.00 4.89
C VAL A 62 -19.50 36.57 4.58
N ALA A 63 -19.69 35.32 4.16
CA ALA A 63 -21.02 34.73 4.01
C ALA A 63 -21.76 34.58 5.36
N GLY A 64 -21.08 34.75 6.51
CA GLY A 64 -21.68 34.74 7.85
C GLY A 64 -21.57 33.42 8.60
N ALA A 65 -20.83 32.44 8.08
CA ALA A 65 -20.60 31.16 8.75
C ALA A 65 -19.63 31.29 9.95
N ASP A 66 -19.75 30.37 10.89
CA ASP A 66 -18.73 30.12 11.91
C ASP A 66 -17.65 29.22 11.30
N VAL A 67 -16.42 29.72 11.24
CA VAL A 67 -15.35 29.06 10.49
C VAL A 67 -14.29 28.53 11.44
N PHE A 68 -13.93 27.28 11.23
CA PHE A 68 -12.80 26.63 11.87
C PHE A 68 -11.76 26.36 10.81
N ILE A 69 -10.51 26.63 11.11
CA ILE A 69 -9.38 26.30 10.24
C ILE A 69 -8.45 25.34 10.97
N THR A 70 -7.81 24.45 10.20
CA THR A 70 -6.78 23.57 10.76
C THR A 70 -5.42 23.88 10.18
N VAL A 71 -4.42 23.90 11.05
CA VAL A 71 -3.03 24.25 10.71
C VAL A 71 -2.11 23.24 11.39
N ARG A 72 -0.98 22.90 10.75
CA ARG A 72 0.01 22.01 11.37
C ARG A 72 0.73 22.72 12.53
N ASP A 73 1.25 23.90 12.21
CA ASP A 73 1.96 24.77 13.15
C ASP A 73 1.15 26.06 13.31
N ILE A 74 0.78 26.40 14.54
CA ILE A 74 0.07 27.65 14.82
C ILE A 74 1.04 28.81 14.62
N ASN A 75 0.95 29.50 13.48
CA ASN A 75 1.63 30.76 13.24
C ASN A 75 0.63 31.94 13.37
N LYS A 76 1.03 32.99 14.08
CA LYS A 76 0.26 34.25 14.27
C LYS A 76 -0.04 34.96 12.94
N ASP A 77 0.79 34.77 11.92
CA ASP A 77 0.61 35.38 10.60
C ASP A 77 -0.66 34.92 9.88
N ILE A 78 -1.18 33.74 10.22
CA ILE A 78 -2.42 33.19 9.63
C ILE A 78 -3.64 34.04 10.02
N LEU A 79 -3.56 34.76 11.14
CA LEU A 79 -4.64 35.58 11.71
C LEU A 79 -4.40 37.08 11.56
N ALA A 80 -3.23 37.51 11.06
CA ALA A 80 -2.80 38.91 11.07
C ALA A 80 -3.74 39.84 10.29
N ASP A 81 -4.43 39.33 9.28
CA ASP A 81 -5.37 40.10 8.45
C ASP A 81 -6.82 40.10 8.99
N TRP A 82 -7.11 39.42 10.10
CA TRP A 82 -8.48 39.06 10.45
C TRP A 82 -9.01 39.86 11.64
N LYS A 83 -10.26 40.33 11.55
CA LYS A 83 -10.95 40.92 12.71
C LYS A 83 -11.22 39.82 13.76
N PRO A 84 -10.96 40.06 15.06
CA PRO A 84 -11.25 39.08 16.10
C PRO A 84 -12.73 38.67 16.13
N GLY A 85 -13.01 37.36 16.28
CA GLY A 85 -14.29 36.88 16.84
C GLY A 85 -15.13 35.85 16.07
N LYS A 86 -14.71 35.31 14.92
CA LYS A 86 -15.52 34.27 14.21
C LYS A 86 -14.73 33.20 13.43
N ILE A 87 -13.39 33.25 13.44
CA ILE A 87 -12.57 32.19 12.87
C ILE A 87 -11.73 31.59 13.98
N GLU A 88 -11.84 30.29 14.17
CA GLU A 88 -11.12 29.55 15.20
C GLU A 88 -10.05 28.66 14.59
N VAL A 89 -8.88 28.62 15.22
CA VAL A 89 -7.75 27.80 14.78
C VAL A 89 -7.68 26.54 15.64
N ILE A 90 -7.45 25.41 14.98
CA ILE A 90 -7.22 24.11 15.57
C ILE A 90 -5.87 23.58 15.06
N GLN A 91 -5.00 23.18 15.98
CA GLN A 91 -3.75 22.54 15.60
C GLN A 91 -4.03 21.08 15.23
N MET A 92 -3.77 20.72 13.97
CA MET A 92 -4.03 19.37 13.49
C MET A 92 -3.11 19.02 12.34
N ASP A 93 -2.23 18.04 12.57
CA ASP A 93 -1.43 17.42 11.53
C ASP A 93 -2.16 16.21 10.94
N LEU A 94 -2.65 16.35 9.71
CA LEU A 94 -3.36 15.28 9.01
C LEU A 94 -2.50 14.04 8.71
N ALA A 95 -1.18 14.12 8.87
CA ALA A 95 -0.28 12.97 8.76
C ALA A 95 -0.28 12.08 10.00
N SER A 96 -0.82 12.55 11.14
CA SER A 96 -0.88 11.82 12.40
C SER A 96 -2.35 11.57 12.80
N ILE A 97 -2.73 10.30 12.89
CA ILE A 97 -4.08 9.90 13.32
C ILE A 97 -4.39 10.40 14.73
N ASP A 98 -3.42 10.34 15.64
CA ASP A 98 -3.56 10.86 17.01
C ASP A 98 -3.81 12.37 17.01
N SER A 99 -3.13 13.11 16.12
CA SER A 99 -3.36 14.55 15.97
C SER A 99 -4.75 14.85 15.38
N VAL A 100 -5.24 14.02 14.45
CA VAL A 100 -6.59 14.16 13.90
C VAL A 100 -7.65 13.89 14.95
N ILE A 101 -7.47 12.88 15.80
CA ILE A 101 -8.39 12.59 16.91
C ILE A 101 -8.43 13.77 17.88
N ALA A 102 -7.26 14.24 18.35
CA ALA A 102 -7.18 15.38 19.26
C ALA A 102 -7.78 16.66 18.65
N GLY A 103 -7.51 16.94 17.37
CA GLY A 103 -8.07 18.10 16.68
C GLY A 103 -9.60 18.01 16.49
N ALA A 104 -10.13 16.79 16.32
CA ALA A 104 -11.58 16.57 16.27
C ALA A 104 -12.24 16.78 17.63
N GLU A 105 -11.60 16.34 18.71
CA GLU A 105 -12.06 16.62 20.08
C GLU A 105 -12.05 18.11 20.40
N GLU A 106 -10.97 18.81 20.02
CA GLU A 106 -10.86 20.27 20.16
C GLU A 106 -11.96 20.97 19.37
N PHE A 107 -12.20 20.59 18.10
CA PHE A 107 -13.30 21.10 17.29
C PHE A 107 -14.66 20.91 17.99
N LEU A 108 -14.94 19.71 18.49
CA LEU A 108 -16.21 19.42 19.16
C LEU A 108 -16.39 20.21 20.46
N SER A 109 -15.30 20.47 21.19
CA SER A 109 -15.33 21.28 22.41
C SER A 109 -15.64 22.76 22.14
N LYS A 110 -15.09 23.31 21.05
CA LYS A 110 -15.24 24.71 20.70
C LYS A 110 -16.52 25.00 19.91
N SER A 111 -16.97 24.05 19.09
CA SER A 111 -18.21 24.15 18.32
C SER A 111 -19.43 24.08 19.25
N LYS A 112 -20.08 25.22 19.48
CA LYS A 112 -21.29 25.36 20.33
C LYS A 112 -22.42 24.38 19.99
N SER A 113 -22.58 23.98 18.73
CA SER A 113 -23.67 23.10 18.28
C SER A 113 -23.26 21.63 18.07
N LYS A 114 -21.98 21.29 18.30
CA LYS A 114 -21.37 19.97 17.97
C LYS A 114 -21.67 19.46 16.55
N ARG A 115 -22.03 20.35 15.63
CA ARG A 115 -22.48 20.01 14.26
C ARG A 115 -21.52 20.63 13.25
N LEU A 116 -21.01 19.81 12.35
CA LEU A 116 -20.26 20.26 11.18
C LEU A 116 -21.19 20.32 9.96
N ASN A 117 -21.32 21.48 9.31
CA ASN A 117 -22.14 21.60 8.09
C ASN A 117 -21.33 21.36 6.82
N VAL A 118 -20.12 21.91 6.76
CA VAL A 118 -19.25 21.83 5.57
C VAL A 118 -17.83 21.50 6.02
N LEU A 119 -17.27 20.44 5.44
CA LEU A 119 -15.85 20.12 5.54
C LEU A 119 -15.19 20.45 4.21
N VAL A 120 -14.34 21.47 4.20
CA VAL A 120 -13.50 21.80 3.04
C VAL A 120 -12.18 21.04 3.20
N LYS A 121 -12.04 19.97 2.42
CA LYS A 121 -10.81 19.16 2.33
C LYS A 121 -9.75 19.91 1.51
N ASN A 122 -9.39 21.10 1.97
CA ASN A 122 -8.39 21.97 1.33
C ASN A 122 -6.95 21.48 1.57
N ALA A 123 -6.73 20.61 2.55
CA ALA A 123 -5.40 20.10 2.81
C ALA A 123 -4.92 19.24 1.65
N GLY A 124 -4.17 19.87 0.75
CA GLY A 124 -3.40 19.24 -0.30
C GLY A 124 -1.92 19.45 -0.01
N LEU A 125 -1.11 18.46 -0.36
CA LEU A 125 0.34 18.64 -0.38
C LEU A 125 0.69 19.50 -1.61
N MET A 126 0.64 20.82 -1.48
CA MET A 126 1.19 21.75 -2.48
C MET A 126 2.63 22.08 -2.05
N ALA A 127 3.60 21.74 -2.90
CA ALA A 127 5.03 21.92 -2.64
C ALA A 127 5.60 21.19 -1.41
N CYS A 128 5.10 19.99 -1.09
CA CYS A 128 5.92 19.06 -0.33
C CYS A 128 7.08 18.59 -1.23
N PRO A 129 8.33 18.45 -0.73
CA PRO A 129 9.22 17.49 -1.37
C PRO A 129 8.42 16.20 -1.46
N GLN A 130 8.32 15.64 -2.66
CA GLN A 130 7.32 14.66 -3.11
C GLN A 130 7.43 13.33 -2.32
N GLY A 131 7.27 13.33 -1.00
CA GLY A 131 7.33 12.19 -0.10
C GLY A 131 5.97 11.51 -0.13
N GLN A 132 5.82 10.34 -0.74
CA GLN A 132 6.46 9.11 -0.29
C GLN A 132 7.24 8.39 -1.40
N THR A 133 7.20 8.89 -2.64
CA THR A 133 7.95 8.33 -3.79
C THR A 133 9.28 9.06 -4.03
N LYS A 134 9.38 10.41 -4.01
CA LYS A 134 10.71 11.07 -4.01
C LYS A 134 11.54 10.72 -2.77
N ASP A 135 10.93 10.52 -1.60
CA ASP A 135 11.68 10.08 -0.41
C ASP A 135 12.34 8.73 -0.66
N LYS A 136 11.61 7.78 -1.27
CA LYS A 136 12.16 6.48 -1.63
C LYS A 136 13.22 6.54 -2.72
N ARG A 137 13.18 7.54 -3.60
CA ARG A 137 14.26 7.82 -4.56
C ARG A 137 15.53 8.28 -3.85
N GLU A 138 15.41 9.18 -2.88
CA GLU A 138 16.57 9.62 -2.09
C GLU A 138 17.13 8.47 -1.23
N TYR A 139 16.26 7.68 -0.60
CA TYR A 139 16.68 6.45 0.08
C TYR A 139 17.38 5.46 -0.87
N ALA A 140 16.88 5.29 -2.11
CA ALA A 140 17.53 4.45 -3.10
C ALA A 140 18.94 4.96 -3.45
N LYS A 141 19.10 6.28 -3.67
CA LYS A 141 20.43 6.87 -3.91
C LYS A 141 21.38 6.67 -2.73
N GLU A 142 20.89 6.82 -1.51
CA GLU A 142 21.69 6.62 -0.31
C GLU A 142 22.10 5.17 -0.11
N ILE A 143 21.18 4.22 -0.36
CA ILE A 143 21.48 2.79 -0.32
C ILE A 143 22.57 2.48 -1.35
N GLU A 144 22.42 2.95 -2.59
CA GLU A 144 23.44 2.79 -3.63
C GLU A 144 24.78 3.39 -3.20
N ALA A 145 24.80 4.63 -2.70
CA ALA A 145 26.01 5.31 -2.26
C ALA A 145 26.72 4.57 -1.11
N ASN A 146 25.97 4.06 -0.13
CA ASN A 146 26.52 3.28 0.98
C ASN A 146 27.11 1.94 0.53
N ILE A 147 26.43 1.23 -0.39
CA ILE A 147 26.96 -0.02 -0.98
C ILE A 147 28.25 0.27 -1.75
N ARG A 148 28.27 1.35 -2.53
CA ARG A 148 29.45 1.77 -3.30
C ARG A 148 30.63 2.17 -2.42
N ALA A 149 30.37 2.87 -1.33
CA ALA A 149 31.40 3.33 -0.41
C ALA A 149 32.03 2.19 0.41
N GLU A 150 31.24 1.21 0.85
CA GLU A 150 31.72 0.19 1.80
C GLU A 150 31.93 -1.22 1.19
N TYR A 151 31.39 -1.53 0.01
CA TYR A 151 31.42 -2.89 -0.54
C TYR A 151 31.82 -2.98 -2.02
N GLN A 152 31.05 -2.37 -2.93
CA GLN A 152 31.27 -2.52 -4.38
C GLN A 152 31.19 -1.17 -5.10
N PRO A 153 32.33 -0.52 -5.44
CA PRO A 153 32.36 0.84 -5.99
C PRO A 153 31.57 1.04 -7.30
N GLU A 154 31.49 0.00 -8.13
CA GLU A 154 30.77 0.00 -9.42
C GLU A 154 29.29 -0.40 -9.29
N PHE A 155 28.81 -0.67 -8.07
CA PHE A 155 27.44 -1.13 -7.88
C PHE A 155 26.42 -0.08 -8.34
N ARG A 156 25.40 -0.54 -9.07
CA ARG A 156 24.21 0.22 -9.45
C ARG A 156 22.95 -0.52 -9.08
N LEU A 157 21.95 0.22 -8.63
CA LEU A 157 20.64 -0.36 -8.39
C LEU A 157 19.99 -0.81 -9.71
N ARG A 158 19.47 -2.04 -9.71
CA ARG A 158 18.72 -2.61 -10.83
C ARG A 158 17.23 -2.39 -10.64
N THR A 159 16.42 -2.59 -11.68
CA THR A 159 14.96 -2.42 -11.64
C THR A 159 14.33 -3.20 -10.48
N GLU A 160 14.76 -4.44 -10.21
CA GLU A 160 14.27 -5.22 -9.07
C GLU A 160 14.61 -4.62 -7.70
N HIS A 161 15.76 -3.97 -7.56
CA HIS A 161 16.16 -3.33 -6.31
C HIS A 161 15.30 -2.09 -6.06
N VAL A 162 15.10 -1.28 -7.10
CA VAL A 162 14.24 -0.10 -7.03
C VAL A 162 12.80 -0.51 -6.74
N ALA A 163 12.27 -1.51 -7.45
CA ALA A 163 10.93 -2.06 -7.18
C ALA A 163 10.80 -2.56 -5.73
N SER A 164 11.83 -3.23 -5.21
CA SER A 164 11.85 -3.66 -3.80
C SER A 164 11.77 -2.46 -2.85
N ILE A 165 12.62 -1.45 -3.04
CA ILE A 165 12.62 -0.21 -2.24
C ILE A 165 11.26 0.52 -2.31
N LEU A 166 10.60 0.50 -3.47
CA LEU A 166 9.25 1.05 -3.64
C LEU A 166 8.18 0.32 -2.83
N THR A 167 8.35 -0.98 -2.59
CA THR A 167 7.35 -1.81 -1.88
C THR A 167 7.53 -1.87 -0.36
N VAL A 168 8.75 -1.72 0.16
CA VAL A 168 9.00 -1.85 1.60
C VAL A 168 8.36 -0.71 2.41
N PRO A 169 7.97 -0.92 3.68
CA PRO A 169 7.51 0.15 4.56
C PRO A 169 8.57 1.24 4.75
N LEU A 170 8.17 2.51 4.90
CA LEU A 170 9.10 3.63 5.13
C LEU A 170 9.98 3.43 6.37
N SER A 171 9.46 2.77 7.41
CA SER A 171 10.20 2.43 8.63
C SER A 171 11.43 1.52 8.38
N MET A 172 11.49 0.84 7.24
CA MET A 172 12.67 0.08 6.83
C MET A 172 13.76 0.95 6.22
N LEU A 173 13.40 2.10 5.65
CA LEU A 173 14.31 3.01 4.94
C LEU A 173 14.80 4.17 5.83
N GLN A 174 14.01 4.56 6.83
CA GLN A 174 14.36 5.58 7.81
C GLN A 174 15.50 5.15 8.75
N PRO A 175 16.19 6.09 9.43
CA PRO A 175 17.24 5.77 10.40
C PRO A 175 16.82 4.70 11.41
N GLY A 176 17.68 3.69 11.60
CA GLY A 176 17.39 2.48 12.39
C GLY A 176 16.70 1.36 11.60
N GLY A 177 16.11 1.65 10.44
CA GLY A 177 15.52 0.66 9.54
C GLY A 177 16.54 -0.30 8.93
N ARG A 178 16.07 -1.49 8.50
CA ARG A 178 16.94 -2.55 7.93
C ARG A 178 17.51 -2.21 6.54
N LEU A 179 17.03 -1.18 5.87
CA LEU A 179 17.55 -0.68 4.62
C LEU A 179 18.11 0.75 4.76
N SER A 180 18.45 1.17 5.99
CA SER A 180 19.08 2.45 6.26
C SER A 180 20.54 2.29 6.67
N GLY A 181 21.45 2.94 5.94
CA GLY A 181 22.84 3.13 6.35
C GLY A 181 23.06 4.27 7.35
N ARG A 182 22.05 5.12 7.57
CA ARG A 182 22.15 6.25 8.49
C ARG A 182 22.25 5.79 9.94
N SER A 183 23.18 6.41 10.69
CA SER A 183 23.24 6.27 12.14
C SER A 183 21.99 6.86 12.80
N PHE A 184 21.63 6.34 13.97
CA PHE A 184 20.42 6.73 14.71
C PHE A 184 20.68 6.71 16.21
N ILE A 185 19.80 7.31 17.00
CA ILE A 185 19.94 7.42 18.45
C ILE A 185 18.82 6.63 19.12
N VAL A 186 19.18 5.80 20.10
CA VAL A 186 18.24 5.10 20.99
C VAL A 186 18.71 5.32 22.41
N GLU A 187 17.84 5.84 23.28
CA GLU A 187 18.14 6.08 24.71
C GLU A 187 19.45 6.86 24.93
N GLY A 188 19.68 7.89 24.11
CA GLY A 188 20.89 8.72 24.17
C GLY A 188 22.16 8.09 23.61
N ARG A 189 22.13 6.83 23.14
CA ARG A 189 23.27 6.14 22.52
C ARG A 189 23.18 6.21 21.00
N LYS A 190 24.26 6.65 20.35
CA LYS A 190 24.38 6.66 18.89
C LYS A 190 24.72 5.26 18.38
N LEU A 191 23.85 4.68 17.59
CA LEU A 191 24.02 3.38 16.95
C LEU A 191 24.35 3.55 15.46
N ARG A 192 25.22 2.68 14.94
CA ARG A 192 25.56 2.65 13.51
C ARG A 192 24.39 2.09 12.70
N GLY A 193 24.17 2.64 11.51
CA GLY A 193 23.23 2.08 10.53
C GLY A 193 23.73 0.77 9.91
N THR A 194 22.96 0.25 8.96
CA THR A 194 23.29 -0.97 8.21
C THR A 194 24.50 -0.73 7.31
N THR A 195 25.48 -1.63 7.31
CA THR A 195 26.68 -1.51 6.45
C THR A 195 26.35 -1.73 4.97
N GLY A 196 27.20 -1.24 4.07
CA GLY A 196 27.02 -1.38 2.62
C GLY A 196 26.89 -2.84 2.17
N PHE A 197 27.72 -3.75 2.70
CA PHE A 197 27.60 -5.19 2.41
C PHE A 197 26.23 -5.74 2.83
N MET A 198 25.74 -5.40 4.03
CA MET A 198 24.45 -5.88 4.51
C MET A 198 23.28 -5.28 3.71
N LEU A 199 23.39 -4.04 3.24
CA LEU A 199 22.40 -3.43 2.34
C LEU A 199 22.32 -4.19 1.01
N TYR A 200 23.48 -4.50 0.42
CA TYR A 200 23.57 -5.29 -0.80
C TYR A 200 22.96 -6.68 -0.62
N ASP A 201 23.40 -7.42 0.40
CA ASP A 201 22.92 -8.77 0.69
C ASP A 201 21.41 -8.80 0.89
N ARG A 202 20.86 -7.85 1.67
CA ARG A 202 19.41 -7.75 1.90
C ARG A 202 18.61 -7.52 0.61
N LEU A 203 19.10 -6.67 -0.31
CA LEU A 203 18.44 -6.47 -1.60
C LEU A 203 18.49 -7.72 -2.48
N GLU A 204 19.62 -8.44 -2.49
CA GLU A 204 19.77 -9.68 -3.26
C GLU A 204 18.96 -10.85 -2.67
N VAL A 205 18.79 -10.91 -1.34
CA VAL A 205 17.91 -11.90 -0.68
C VAL A 205 16.44 -11.61 -1.01
N ILE A 206 16.01 -10.34 -1.01
CA ILE A 206 14.66 -9.96 -1.48
C ILE A 206 14.47 -10.38 -2.93
N TRP A 207 15.46 -10.14 -3.78
CA TRP A 207 15.39 -10.54 -5.17
C TRP A 207 15.35 -12.06 -5.34
N SER A 208 16.12 -12.80 -4.56
CA SER A 208 16.11 -14.26 -4.55
C SER A 208 14.76 -14.82 -4.08
N PHE A 209 14.16 -14.19 -3.06
CA PHE A 209 12.80 -14.47 -2.61
C PHE A 209 11.80 -14.24 -3.75
N VAL A 210 11.81 -13.05 -4.34
CA VAL A 210 10.93 -12.69 -5.47
C VAL A 210 11.12 -13.65 -6.65
N LYS A 211 12.36 -13.98 -7.05
CA LYS A 211 12.66 -14.96 -8.09
C LYS A 211 12.14 -16.35 -7.77
N TYR A 212 12.30 -16.80 -6.53
CA TYR A 212 11.82 -18.12 -6.11
C TYR A 212 10.30 -18.26 -6.27
N PHE A 213 9.54 -17.17 -6.05
CA PHE A 213 8.07 -17.16 -6.19
C PHE A 213 7.57 -16.74 -7.58
N LEU A 214 8.26 -15.81 -8.26
CA LEU A 214 7.91 -15.31 -9.58
C LEU A 214 8.52 -16.13 -10.73
N LYS A 215 9.26 -17.21 -10.45
CA LYS A 215 9.78 -18.10 -11.49
C LYS A 215 8.60 -18.64 -12.30
N LYS A 216 8.32 -17.98 -13.43
CA LYS A 216 7.39 -18.50 -14.43
C LYS A 216 7.84 -19.93 -14.71
N ARG A 217 6.89 -20.86 -14.64
CA ARG A 217 7.01 -22.12 -15.35
C ARG A 217 7.26 -21.76 -16.81
N THR A 218 8.52 -21.67 -17.23
CA THR A 218 8.87 -22.03 -18.59
C THR A 218 8.44 -23.49 -18.71
N LYS A 219 7.19 -23.69 -19.15
CA LYS A 219 6.89 -24.91 -19.89
C LYS A 219 7.87 -24.87 -21.05
N VAL A 220 8.83 -25.77 -21.03
CA VAL A 220 9.51 -26.23 -22.24
C VAL A 220 8.38 -26.70 -23.15
N VAL A 221 7.99 -25.84 -24.08
CA VAL A 221 7.27 -26.20 -25.28
C VAL A 221 8.36 -26.32 -26.34
N TYR A 222 8.27 -27.39 -27.13
CA TYR A 222 9.28 -28.00 -28.02
C TYR A 222 10.26 -28.91 -27.25
N ALA A 223 10.29 -30.24 -27.42
CA ALA A 223 9.99 -31.03 -28.61
C ALA A 223 9.12 -32.26 -28.28
N ALA A 224 8.01 -32.39 -29.00
CA ALA A 224 7.61 -33.69 -29.47
C ALA A 224 8.59 -34.05 -30.60
N SER A 225 9.55 -34.93 -30.31
CA SER A 225 10.28 -35.67 -31.33
C SER A 225 10.59 -37.06 -30.78
N GLU A 226 9.74 -37.99 -31.22
CA GLU A 226 10.10 -39.34 -31.65
C GLU A 226 11.44 -39.92 -31.15
N ALA A 227 11.31 -40.96 -30.33
CA ALA A 227 12.13 -42.18 -30.21
C ALA A 227 12.08 -42.58 -28.72
N SER A 228 11.53 -43.71 -28.31
CA SER A 228 11.67 -45.03 -28.89
C SER A 228 10.44 -45.90 -28.61
N LYS A 229 10.06 -46.65 -29.65
CA LYS A 229 9.24 -47.85 -29.54
C LYS A 229 10.01 -48.88 -28.71
N SER A 230 9.39 -49.40 -27.66
CA SER A 230 9.50 -50.82 -27.32
C SER A 230 8.17 -51.28 -26.73
N GLN A 231 7.61 -52.30 -27.35
CA GLN A 231 6.36 -52.98 -26.99
C GLN A 231 6.71 -54.25 -26.16
N PRO A 232 5.73 -55.02 -25.66
CA PRO A 232 5.65 -55.40 -24.24
C PRO A 232 6.20 -56.80 -23.97
N GLY A 233 6.91 -56.95 -22.84
CA GLY A 233 7.21 -58.26 -22.25
C GLY A 233 6.13 -58.60 -21.23
N ALA A 234 5.24 -59.52 -21.61
CA ALA A 234 4.37 -60.21 -20.67
C ALA A 234 5.22 -61.13 -19.79
N HIS A 235 5.18 -60.91 -18.48
CA HIS A 235 5.38 -61.98 -17.51
C HIS A 235 4.34 -61.79 -16.41
N ASP A 236 3.36 -62.67 -16.51
CA ASP A 236 2.36 -63.01 -15.51
C ASP A 236 3.10 -63.79 -14.41
N ASP A 237 3.06 -63.27 -13.18
CA ASP A 237 3.25 -64.09 -11.98
C ASP A 237 2.38 -63.50 -10.89
N GLY A 238 1.29 -64.22 -10.62
CA GLY A 238 0.33 -63.88 -9.59
C GLY A 238 0.94 -63.99 -8.19
N SER A 239 0.74 -62.95 -7.40
CA SER A 239 0.42 -63.15 -5.99
C SER A 239 -0.58 -62.09 -5.53
N SER A 240 -1.80 -62.55 -5.33
CA SER A 240 -2.92 -61.82 -4.76
C SER A 240 -2.62 -61.51 -3.29
N ALA A 241 -2.12 -60.31 -3.01
CA ALA A 241 -2.16 -59.72 -1.68
C ALA A 241 -3.18 -58.57 -1.67
N ASN A 242 -4.36 -58.88 -1.14
CA ASN A 242 -5.41 -57.94 -0.79
C ASN A 242 -4.82 -56.76 0.00
N ASN A 243 -4.59 -55.63 -0.66
CA ASN A 243 -4.37 -54.37 0.02
C ASN A 243 -5.45 -53.41 -0.47
N LYS A 244 -6.59 -53.43 0.23
CA LYS A 244 -7.56 -52.33 0.22
C LYS A 244 -6.76 -51.07 0.57
N LYS A 245 -6.28 -50.35 -0.45
CA LYS A 245 -5.83 -48.97 -0.31
C LYS A 245 -7.06 -48.20 0.15
N THR A 246 -7.22 -48.07 1.46
CA THR A 246 -7.98 -47.01 2.08
C THR A 246 -7.58 -45.75 1.35
N ARG A 247 -8.52 -45.22 0.57
CA ARG A 247 -8.34 -44.02 -0.24
C ARG A 247 -8.11 -42.89 0.76
N ILE A 248 -6.84 -42.62 1.11
CA ILE A 248 -6.47 -41.50 1.96
C ILE A 248 -7.05 -40.26 1.26
N ARG A 249 -8.10 -39.68 1.85
CA ARG A 249 -8.72 -38.46 1.33
C ARG A 249 -7.63 -37.41 1.34
N ASN A 250 -7.20 -36.95 0.16
CA ASN A 250 -6.21 -35.88 0.03
C ASN A 250 -6.65 -34.70 0.93
N PRO A 251 -5.90 -34.33 1.98
CA PRO A 251 -6.31 -33.31 2.95
C PRO A 251 -6.68 -31.98 2.30
N GLY A 252 -5.93 -31.57 1.27
CA GLY A 252 -6.22 -30.34 0.51
C GLY A 252 -7.56 -30.35 -0.22
N GLN A 253 -8.13 -31.51 -0.57
CA GLN A 253 -9.46 -31.57 -1.17
C GLN A 253 -10.58 -31.32 -0.14
N ALA A 254 -10.35 -31.67 1.13
CA ALA A 254 -11.30 -31.39 2.20
C ALA A 254 -11.33 -29.90 2.54
N GLU A 255 -10.17 -29.26 2.67
CA GLU A 255 -10.05 -27.82 2.93
C GLU A 255 -10.62 -26.97 1.80
N ARG A 256 -10.43 -27.38 0.54
CA ARG A 256 -11.07 -26.73 -0.61
C ARG A 256 -12.59 -26.80 -0.55
N ARG A 257 -13.19 -27.92 -0.12
CA ARG A 257 -14.65 -28.01 0.09
C ARG A 257 -15.12 -27.10 1.21
N LYS A 258 -14.35 -26.99 2.30
CA LYS A 258 -14.65 -26.03 3.38
C LYS A 258 -14.65 -24.59 2.85
N CYS A 259 -13.67 -24.21 2.03
CA CYS A 259 -13.62 -22.90 1.38
C CYS A 259 -14.84 -22.64 0.49
N LEU A 260 -15.23 -23.61 -0.36
CA LEU A 260 -16.42 -23.48 -1.20
C LEU A 260 -17.69 -23.34 -0.36
N SER A 261 -17.81 -24.11 0.73
CA SER A 261 -18.95 -24.00 1.64
C SER A 261 -18.99 -22.62 2.33
N ARG A 262 -17.86 -22.13 2.84
CA ARG A 262 -17.72 -20.80 3.46
C ARG A 262 -18.12 -19.70 2.47
N ASP A 263 -17.64 -19.81 1.24
CA ASP A 263 -17.84 -18.79 0.20
C ASP A 263 -19.16 -18.96 -0.56
N ARG A 264 -20.03 -19.90 -0.13
CA ARG A 264 -21.32 -20.25 -0.75
C ARG A 264 -21.20 -20.58 -2.24
N ASN A 265 -20.11 -21.25 -2.60
CA ASN A 265 -19.73 -21.61 -3.97
C ASN A 265 -19.66 -20.41 -4.93
N ALA A 266 -19.47 -19.20 -4.42
CA ALA A 266 -19.48 -17.98 -5.20
C ALA A 266 -18.14 -17.23 -5.14
N CYS A 267 -17.82 -16.52 -6.21
CA CYS A 267 -16.66 -15.65 -6.25
C CYS A 267 -16.78 -14.53 -5.20
N ARG A 268 -15.75 -14.36 -4.36
CA ARG A 268 -15.75 -13.32 -3.32
C ARG A 268 -15.60 -11.88 -3.83
N VAL A 269 -15.22 -11.70 -5.09
CA VAL A 269 -15.06 -10.37 -5.72
C VAL A 269 -16.31 -10.00 -6.52
N THR A 270 -16.78 -10.88 -7.40
CA THR A 270 -17.88 -10.57 -8.34
C THR A 270 -19.22 -11.15 -7.92
N THR A 271 -19.27 -11.98 -6.88
CA THR A 271 -20.45 -12.75 -6.43
C THR A 271 -20.99 -13.78 -7.44
N ALA A 272 -20.27 -14.03 -8.55
CA ALA A 272 -20.65 -15.03 -9.55
C ALA A 272 -20.70 -16.45 -8.95
N ALA A 273 -21.71 -17.24 -9.33
CA ALA A 273 -22.02 -18.57 -8.77
C ALA A 273 -21.00 -19.69 -9.08
N TYR A 274 -19.96 -19.39 -9.86
CA TYR A 274 -18.89 -20.32 -10.20
C TYR A 274 -17.56 -19.71 -9.80
N GLY A 275 -16.86 -20.36 -8.86
CA GLY A 275 -15.55 -19.94 -8.43
C GLY A 275 -14.59 -21.11 -8.18
N GLU A 276 -13.32 -20.84 -8.43
CA GLU A 276 -12.20 -21.72 -8.18
C GLU A 276 -11.49 -21.31 -6.90
N VAL A 277 -11.05 -22.31 -6.14
CA VAL A 277 -10.34 -22.08 -4.88
C VAL A 277 -8.86 -21.80 -5.13
N CYS A 278 -8.42 -20.64 -4.66
CA CYS A 278 -7.09 -20.09 -4.81
C CYS A 278 -6.41 -19.96 -3.45
N HIS A 279 -5.10 -20.18 -3.37
CA HIS A 279 -4.34 -19.85 -2.17
C HIS A 279 -3.92 -18.38 -2.16
N ILE A 280 -3.92 -17.76 -0.98
CA ILE A 280 -3.43 -16.39 -0.77
C ILE A 280 -1.90 -16.42 -0.62
N VAL A 281 -1.41 -17.16 0.38
CA VAL A 281 0.01 -17.46 0.58
C VAL A 281 0.34 -18.79 -0.12
N PRO A 282 1.44 -18.91 -0.86
CA PRO A 282 1.75 -20.15 -1.56
C PRO A 282 1.95 -21.32 -0.59
N PHE A 283 1.08 -22.33 -0.64
CA PHE A 283 1.13 -23.49 0.26
C PHE A 283 2.47 -24.26 0.20
N ARG A 284 3.21 -24.10 -0.91
CA ARG A 284 4.54 -24.70 -1.11
C ARG A 284 5.59 -24.21 -0.12
N PHE A 285 5.35 -23.11 0.59
CA PHE A 285 6.27 -22.62 1.62
C PHE A 285 6.51 -23.68 2.70
N ASN A 286 5.48 -24.47 3.03
CA ASN A 286 5.53 -25.47 4.09
C ASN A 286 4.82 -26.79 3.69
N ASN A 287 4.96 -27.23 2.44
CA ASN A 287 4.33 -28.49 2.01
C ASN A 287 5.25 -29.71 2.18
N ASN A 288 6.54 -29.51 2.45
CA ASN A 288 7.51 -30.53 2.83
C ASN A 288 8.69 -29.86 3.56
N THR A 289 9.51 -30.68 4.23
CA THR A 289 10.64 -30.22 5.05
C THR A 289 11.64 -29.38 4.27
N ALA A 290 12.06 -29.82 3.09
CA ALA A 290 13.04 -29.10 2.27
C ALA A 290 12.55 -27.70 1.84
N ASN A 291 11.26 -27.57 1.55
CA ASN A 291 10.66 -26.28 1.23
C ASN A 291 10.48 -25.41 2.46
N ALA A 292 10.11 -25.98 3.61
CA ALA A 292 10.00 -25.28 4.87
C ALA A 292 11.36 -24.68 5.29
N GLU A 293 12.43 -25.47 5.22
CA GLU A 293 13.80 -25.03 5.48
C GLU A 293 14.27 -23.94 4.50
N ARG A 294 14.02 -24.12 3.19
CA ARG A 294 14.36 -23.10 2.19
C ARG A 294 13.57 -21.80 2.37
N THR A 295 12.31 -21.91 2.78
CA THR A 295 11.48 -20.74 3.07
C THR A 295 11.96 -20.04 4.34
N ALA A 296 12.34 -20.80 5.38
CA ALA A 296 12.96 -20.28 6.60
C ALA A 296 14.25 -19.51 6.30
N SER A 297 15.11 -20.03 5.41
CA SER A 297 16.37 -19.35 5.05
C SER A 297 16.17 -18.03 4.31
N LEU A 298 15.05 -17.86 3.60
CA LEU A 298 14.72 -16.63 2.88
C LEU A 298 13.80 -15.68 3.69
N PHE A 299 13.41 -16.08 4.90
CA PHE A 299 12.41 -15.37 5.70
C PHE A 299 12.94 -14.05 6.30
N SER A 300 14.25 -13.82 6.28
CA SER A 300 14.81 -12.51 6.60
C SER A 300 14.38 -11.43 5.61
N ALA A 301 14.10 -11.78 4.34
CA ALA A 301 13.56 -10.84 3.35
C ALA A 301 12.09 -10.48 3.60
N THR A 302 11.28 -11.38 4.18
CA THR A 302 9.88 -11.06 4.49
C THR A 302 9.75 -10.01 5.57
N ASP A 303 10.67 -9.94 6.54
CA ASP A 303 10.70 -8.84 7.51
C ASP A 303 10.88 -7.47 6.84
N ILE A 304 11.70 -7.43 5.78
CA ILE A 304 12.01 -6.19 5.08
C ILE A 304 10.80 -5.75 4.24
N LEU A 305 10.11 -6.69 3.61
CA LEU A 305 8.91 -6.42 2.80
C LEU A 305 7.66 -6.14 3.65
N CYS A 306 7.48 -6.85 4.77
CA CYS A 306 6.22 -6.89 5.52
C CYS A 306 6.28 -6.19 6.88
N GLY A 307 7.44 -5.70 7.33
CA GLY A 307 7.60 -5.03 8.62
C GLY A 307 8.26 -5.89 9.71
N ARG A 308 8.87 -5.24 10.72
CA ARG A 308 9.73 -5.88 11.74
C ARG A 308 9.04 -6.96 12.59
N ASN A 309 7.72 -6.90 12.72
CA ASN A 309 6.96 -7.84 13.56
C ASN A 309 6.31 -8.97 12.75
N PHE A 310 6.40 -8.91 11.42
CA PHE A 310 5.81 -9.93 10.56
C PHE A 310 6.47 -11.29 10.81
N CYS A 311 7.80 -11.36 10.85
CA CYS A 311 8.45 -12.65 11.05
C CYS A 311 8.24 -13.20 12.45
N GLY A 312 8.35 -12.39 13.51
CA GLY A 312 8.10 -12.86 14.87
C GLY A 312 6.71 -13.50 15.03
N THR A 313 5.71 -12.95 14.34
CA THR A 313 4.31 -13.42 14.44
C THR A 313 4.06 -14.67 13.58
N TYR A 314 4.57 -14.71 12.35
CA TYR A 314 4.17 -15.71 11.35
C TYR A 314 5.25 -16.72 10.96
N PHE A 315 6.47 -16.61 11.48
CA PHE A 315 7.57 -17.53 11.12
C PHE A 315 7.19 -18.98 11.32
N LEU A 316 6.74 -19.35 12.52
CA LEU A 316 6.34 -20.73 12.80
C LEU A 316 5.15 -21.19 11.94
N LEU A 317 4.21 -20.29 11.62
CA LEU A 317 3.10 -20.64 10.74
C LEU A 317 3.58 -20.95 9.31
N LEU A 318 4.51 -20.16 8.79
CA LEU A 318 4.93 -20.23 7.39
C LEU A 318 6.07 -21.22 7.13
N THR A 319 6.88 -21.58 8.14
CA THR A 319 8.15 -22.28 7.91
C THR A 319 8.43 -23.45 8.87
N ASN A 320 7.55 -23.78 9.81
CA ASN A 320 7.81 -24.84 10.79
C ASN A 320 7.88 -26.23 10.13
N PRO A 321 9.06 -26.88 10.07
CA PRO A 321 9.21 -28.19 9.46
C PRO A 321 8.56 -29.33 10.26
N ALA A 322 8.27 -29.11 11.55
CA ALA A 322 7.56 -30.07 12.39
C ALA A 322 6.04 -30.06 12.15
N VAL A 323 5.50 -29.01 11.51
CA VAL A 323 4.07 -28.84 11.23
C VAL A 323 3.88 -28.50 9.75
N LEU A 324 3.95 -29.54 8.92
CA LEU A 324 3.75 -29.41 7.47
C LEU A 324 2.28 -29.21 7.11
N GLY A 325 2.02 -28.49 6.03
CA GLY A 325 0.67 -28.30 5.48
C GLY A 325 -0.18 -27.26 6.21
N SER A 326 0.40 -26.48 7.13
CA SER A 326 -0.26 -25.37 7.83
C SER A 326 -0.87 -24.32 6.89
N LEU A 327 -0.35 -24.22 5.67
CA LEU A 327 -0.76 -23.28 4.63
C LEU A 327 -1.76 -23.85 3.62
N ASP A 328 -2.07 -25.14 3.67
CA ASP A 328 -3.11 -25.75 2.84
C ASP A 328 -4.42 -25.89 3.63
N GLN A 329 -4.81 -24.80 4.29
CA GLN A 329 -5.94 -24.71 5.23
C GLN A 329 -6.94 -23.65 4.78
N VAL A 330 -8.22 -23.80 5.14
CA VAL A 330 -9.30 -22.91 4.69
C VAL A 330 -9.05 -21.41 4.90
N TRP A 331 -8.34 -21.01 5.96
CA TRP A 331 -8.00 -19.61 6.24
C TRP A 331 -7.14 -18.96 5.13
N ASN A 332 -6.34 -19.78 4.43
CA ASN A 332 -5.45 -19.34 3.36
C ASN A 332 -6.08 -19.51 1.96
N LEU A 333 -7.36 -19.84 1.89
CA LEU A 333 -8.08 -20.10 0.64
C LEU A 333 -9.12 -19.00 0.36
N ILE A 334 -9.27 -18.63 -0.90
CA ILE A 334 -10.31 -17.71 -1.39
C ILE A 334 -10.94 -18.25 -2.67
N CYS A 335 -12.26 -18.14 -2.79
CA CYS A 335 -12.99 -18.50 -4.01
C CYS A 335 -13.02 -17.31 -4.99
N LEU A 336 -12.43 -17.48 -6.19
CA LEU A 336 -12.39 -16.46 -7.25
C LEU A 336 -13.02 -16.99 -8.54
N HIS A 337 -13.63 -16.12 -9.34
CA HIS A 337 -14.08 -16.46 -10.69
C HIS A 337 -12.88 -17.01 -11.51
N PRO A 338 -13.04 -18.00 -12.41
CA PRO A 338 -11.92 -18.62 -13.13
C PRO A 338 -10.98 -17.62 -13.84
N GLN A 339 -11.55 -16.55 -14.40
CA GLN A 339 -10.76 -15.48 -15.03
C GLN A 339 -9.95 -14.68 -13.99
N LEU A 340 -10.56 -14.34 -12.84
CA LEU A 340 -9.86 -13.68 -11.74
C LEU A 340 -8.79 -14.58 -11.12
N HIS A 341 -9.01 -15.89 -11.04
CA HIS A 341 -8.01 -16.84 -10.59
C HIS A 341 -6.79 -16.87 -11.55
N THR A 342 -7.05 -16.86 -12.86
CA THR A 342 -5.98 -16.76 -13.87
C THR A 342 -5.17 -15.47 -13.71
N TRP A 343 -5.84 -14.34 -13.50
CA TRP A 343 -5.20 -13.05 -13.29
C TRP A 343 -4.49 -12.92 -11.94
N TRP A 344 -5.03 -13.53 -10.88
CA TRP A 344 -4.37 -13.67 -9.57
C TRP A 344 -3.03 -14.38 -9.71
N ARG A 345 -3.01 -15.49 -10.46
CA ARG A 345 -1.79 -16.25 -10.72
C ARG A 345 -0.73 -15.47 -11.51
N GLU A 346 -1.15 -14.62 -12.44
CA GLU A 346 -0.24 -13.79 -13.24
C GLU A 346 0.13 -12.46 -12.54
N GLY A 347 -0.44 -12.18 -11.37
CA GLY A 347 -0.15 -10.98 -10.59
C GLY A 347 -0.82 -9.70 -11.11
N TYR A 348 -1.92 -9.81 -11.87
CA TYR A 348 -2.67 -8.66 -12.39
C TYR A 348 -3.66 -8.05 -11.39
N LEU A 349 -3.89 -8.73 -10.27
CA LEU A 349 -4.68 -8.21 -9.17
C LEU A 349 -4.07 -8.64 -7.83
N ALA A 350 -4.33 -7.85 -6.80
CA ALA A 350 -3.89 -8.10 -5.44
C ALA A 350 -5.03 -7.80 -4.44
N PHE A 351 -4.85 -8.27 -3.20
CA PHE A 351 -5.69 -7.86 -2.08
C PHE A 351 -4.84 -7.17 -1.03
N LYS A 352 -5.27 -5.98 -0.59
CA LYS A 352 -4.71 -5.35 0.61
C LYS A 352 -5.59 -5.73 1.80
N CYS A 353 -5.00 -6.38 2.80
CA CYS A 353 -5.68 -6.64 4.07
C CYS A 353 -5.82 -5.34 4.85
N LEU A 354 -7.07 -4.93 5.14
CA LEU A 354 -7.37 -3.72 5.90
C LEU A 354 -7.58 -4.01 7.40
N GLY A 355 -7.98 -5.22 7.75
CA GLY A 355 -8.22 -5.61 9.14
C GLY A 355 -8.70 -7.04 9.28
N VAL A 356 -8.45 -7.62 10.46
CA VAL A 356 -8.95 -8.91 10.90
C VAL A 356 -9.60 -8.68 12.26
N GLU A 357 -10.91 -8.86 12.32
CA GLU A 357 -11.72 -8.69 13.53
C GLU A 357 -12.17 -10.09 14.00
N PRO A 358 -12.14 -10.39 15.31
CA PRO A 358 -12.79 -11.59 15.83
C PRO A 358 -14.27 -11.60 15.44
N ALA A 359 -14.85 -12.77 15.17
CA ALA A 359 -16.29 -12.86 15.01
C ALA A 359 -17.00 -12.42 16.31
N GLU A 360 -18.17 -11.78 16.21
CA GLU A 360 -18.91 -11.27 17.37
C GLU A 360 -19.28 -12.41 18.33
N SER A 361 -19.40 -12.10 19.62
CA SER A 361 -19.67 -13.06 20.71
C SER A 361 -20.96 -13.84 20.46
N GLY A 362 -20.81 -15.06 19.92
CA GLY A 362 -21.90 -15.95 19.48
C GLY A 362 -21.48 -16.88 18.34
N ASP A 363 -20.46 -16.50 17.56
CA ASP A 363 -19.81 -17.37 16.57
C ASP A 363 -18.72 -18.23 17.21
N ARG A 364 -18.27 -19.29 16.51
CA ARG A 364 -17.23 -20.20 17.02
C ARG A 364 -15.93 -19.44 17.27
N GLU A 365 -15.22 -19.77 18.35
CA GLU A 365 -13.95 -19.13 18.78
C GLU A 365 -12.85 -19.14 17.70
N ASP A 366 -12.99 -19.94 16.63
CA ASP A 366 -12.05 -20.09 15.53
C ASP A 366 -12.38 -19.26 14.27
N GLU A 367 -13.40 -18.39 14.30
CA GLU A 367 -13.80 -17.57 13.16
C GLU A 367 -13.38 -16.09 13.28
N ALA A 368 -12.98 -15.50 12.16
CA ALA A 368 -12.57 -14.10 12.06
C ALA A 368 -13.10 -13.45 10.78
N LYS A 369 -13.51 -12.20 10.90
CA LYS A 369 -13.92 -11.34 9.78
C LYS A 369 -12.70 -10.65 9.20
N VAL A 370 -12.37 -10.96 7.96
CA VAL A 370 -11.25 -10.36 7.23
C VAL A 370 -11.77 -9.34 6.22
N THR A 371 -11.31 -8.10 6.33
CA THR A 371 -11.62 -7.04 5.37
C THR A 371 -10.50 -6.90 4.36
N LEU A 372 -10.81 -7.14 3.08
CA LEU A 372 -9.86 -7.06 1.97
C LEU A 372 -10.27 -5.97 0.98
N GLN A 373 -9.30 -5.16 0.56
CA GLN A 373 -9.44 -4.23 -0.56
C GLN A 373 -8.90 -4.89 -1.83
N PHE A 374 -9.74 -5.03 -2.85
CA PHE A 374 -9.33 -5.49 -4.18
C PHE A 374 -8.54 -4.38 -4.89
N LEU A 375 -7.43 -4.75 -5.53
CA LEU A 375 -6.55 -3.84 -6.27
C LEU A 375 -6.20 -4.43 -7.64
N TRP A 376 -6.31 -3.60 -8.68
CA TRP A 376 -5.68 -3.90 -9.97
C TRP A 376 -4.18 -3.60 -9.88
N MET A 377 -3.36 -4.46 -10.49
CA MET A 377 -1.91 -4.29 -10.51
C MET A 377 -1.45 -3.86 -11.90
N SER A 378 -0.64 -2.81 -11.95
CA SER A 378 -0.08 -2.30 -13.21
C SER A 378 0.81 -3.35 -13.88
N ARG A 379 0.67 -3.48 -15.20
CA ARG A 379 1.54 -4.34 -15.99
C ARG A 379 2.86 -3.60 -16.23
N LEU A 380 3.79 -3.73 -15.29
CA LEU A 380 5.12 -3.16 -15.43
C LEU A 380 5.87 -3.79 -16.60
N THR A 381 6.58 -2.96 -17.36
CA THR A 381 7.50 -3.43 -18.39
C THR A 381 8.60 -4.23 -17.69
N ARG A 382 8.73 -5.53 -18.01
CA ARG A 382 9.66 -6.43 -17.29
C ARG A 382 11.11 -6.14 -17.69
N GLN A 383 11.72 -5.15 -17.05
CA GLN A 383 13.13 -4.77 -17.24
C GLN A 383 14.05 -5.34 -16.15
N PHE A 384 13.85 -6.61 -15.75
CA PHE A 384 14.69 -7.22 -14.71
C PHE A 384 16.16 -7.24 -15.11
N GLY A 385 17.05 -6.93 -14.17
CA GLY A 385 18.49 -6.89 -14.39
C GLY A 385 19.01 -5.59 -15.03
N GLN A 386 18.13 -4.67 -15.44
CA GLN A 386 18.54 -3.39 -16.02
C GLN A 386 18.98 -2.42 -14.91
N GLU A 387 20.14 -1.80 -15.08
CA GLU A 387 20.60 -0.72 -14.21
C GLU A 387 19.71 0.51 -14.33
N MET A 388 19.38 1.11 -13.19
CA MET A 388 18.46 2.24 -13.11
C MET A 388 19.22 3.55 -12.90
N ARG A 389 19.02 4.50 -13.81
CA ARG A 389 19.47 5.88 -13.59
C ARG A 389 18.57 6.57 -12.58
N LEU A 390 19.13 6.93 -11.43
CA LEU A 390 18.39 7.60 -10.34
C LEU A 390 18.55 9.13 -10.33
N THR A 391 19.35 9.72 -11.21
CA THR A 391 19.67 11.16 -11.26
C THR A 391 19.27 11.79 -12.60
N GLY A 392 19.09 13.12 -12.65
CA GLY A 392 18.63 13.86 -13.84
C GLY A 392 17.11 14.06 -13.92
N GLN A 393 16.66 14.96 -14.82
CA GLN A 393 15.24 15.25 -15.04
C GLN A 393 14.51 14.10 -15.75
N ASP A 394 15.13 13.52 -16.79
CA ASP A 394 14.67 12.30 -17.45
C ASP A 394 15.47 11.09 -16.92
N ASN A 395 14.90 10.38 -15.95
CA ASN A 395 15.58 9.28 -15.25
C ASN A 395 14.66 8.06 -15.15
N ASP A 396 15.26 6.87 -15.14
CA ASP A 396 14.53 5.59 -15.21
C ASP A 396 13.60 5.39 -14.01
N TYR A 397 13.95 5.94 -12.85
CA TYR A 397 13.08 5.92 -11.68
C TYR A 397 11.75 6.63 -11.92
N MET A 398 11.77 7.84 -12.51
CA MET A 398 10.55 8.59 -12.78
C MET A 398 9.68 7.90 -13.83
N ARG A 399 10.30 7.28 -14.85
CA ARG A 399 9.58 6.47 -15.84
C ARG A 399 8.89 5.27 -15.19
N LEU A 400 9.59 4.57 -14.30
CA LEU A 400 9.00 3.47 -13.52
C LEU A 400 7.83 3.93 -12.63
N ILE A 401 7.94 5.09 -11.98
CA ILE A 401 6.82 5.64 -11.19
C ILE A 401 5.63 5.98 -12.09
N GLN A 402 5.86 6.56 -13.25
CA GLN A 402 4.81 6.87 -14.21
C GLN A 402 4.10 5.60 -14.69
N GLU A 403 4.83 4.54 -15.03
CA GLU A 403 4.25 3.22 -15.37
C GLU A 403 3.40 2.63 -14.23
N ILE A 404 3.78 2.88 -12.97
CA ILE A 404 2.99 2.43 -11.80
C ILE A 404 1.69 3.24 -11.66
N GLN A 405 1.73 4.56 -11.94
CA GLN A 405 0.64 5.51 -11.69
C GLN A 405 -0.41 5.63 -12.81
N GLU A 406 -0.17 5.09 -14.00
CA GLU A 406 -1.11 5.18 -15.15
C GLU A 406 -2.36 4.26 -15.05
N ILE A 407 -2.82 3.92 -13.84
CA ILE A 407 -4.08 3.20 -13.54
C ILE A 407 -4.85 3.95 -12.46
#